data_AF-A0A3N1A847-F1
#
_entry.id   AF-A0A3N1A847-F1
#
_cell.length_a   1.000
_cell.length_b   1.000
_cell.length_c   1.000
_cell.angle_alpha   90.00
_cell.angle_beta   90.00
_cell.angle_gamma   90.00
#
_symmetry.space_group_name_H-M   'P 1'
#
loop_
_entity.id
_entity.type
_entity.pdbx_description
1 polymer ?
#
loop_
_entity_poly.entity_id
_entity_poly.type
_entity_poly.pdbx_seq_one_letter_code
_entity_poly.pdbx_strand_id
1 'polypeptide(L)'
;MTDIIVVLRHLARLDSAALDMEQIGVTTAQNTTDVCDFVTAGCALVAANVQEELLVEAAQVLWNVYDGANGPELVTAGERVRAVGLALTRVREEREKALVRFHEACAVLRHNGALIEPVSKPATPQGGLR
;
A
#
# COMPACT_ATOMS: atom_id res chain seq x y z
N MET A 1 17.91 2.70 -14.87
CA MET A 1 18.17 1.64 -13.87
C MET A 1 17.86 2.13 -12.45
N THR A 2 18.21 3.37 -12.11
CA THR A 2 17.92 4.00 -10.80
C THR A 2 16.43 4.02 -10.44
N ASP A 3 15.53 4.27 -11.40
CA ASP A 3 14.09 4.38 -11.13
C ASP A 3 13.46 3.05 -10.69
N ILE A 4 13.89 1.93 -11.27
CA ILE A 4 13.42 0.59 -10.91
C ILE A 4 13.80 0.27 -9.46
N ILE A 5 15.02 0.64 -9.04
CA ILE A 5 15.49 0.44 -7.66
C ILE A 5 14.64 1.26 -6.68
N VAL A 6 14.28 2.49 -7.05
CA VAL A 6 13.40 3.34 -6.23
C VAL A 6 12.04 2.69 -6.06
N VAL A 7 11.44 2.18 -7.14
CA VAL A 7 10.15 1.47 -7.10
C VAL A 7 10.24 0.24 -6.20
N LEU A 8 11.21 -0.64 -6.41
CA LEU A 8 11.35 -1.87 -5.61
C LEU A 8 11.56 -1.57 -4.12
N ARG A 9 12.36 -0.56 -3.78
CA ARG A 9 12.54 -0.13 -2.39
C ARG A 9 11.27 0.49 -1.81
N HIS A 10 10.52 1.25 -2.60
CA HIS A 10 9.24 1.80 -2.17
C HIS A 10 8.26 0.67 -1.85
N LEU A 11 8.14 -0.33 -2.73
CA LEU A 11 7.30 -1.49 -2.51
C LEU A 11 7.74 -2.28 -1.27
N ALA A 12 9.03 -2.59 -1.11
CA ALA A 12 9.53 -3.31 0.06
C ALA A 12 9.15 -2.62 1.40
N ARG A 13 9.14 -1.29 1.44
CA ARG A 13 8.72 -0.51 2.62
C ARG A 13 7.25 -0.66 2.97
N LEU A 14 6.38 -0.97 2.00
CA LEU A 14 4.95 -1.24 2.27
C LEU A 14 4.79 -2.45 3.20
N ASP A 15 5.75 -3.37 3.17
CA ASP A 15 5.80 -4.55 4.02
C ASP A 15 6.85 -4.44 5.15
N SER A 16 7.26 -3.20 5.46
CA SER A 16 8.32 -2.89 6.43
C SER A 16 9.62 -3.68 6.21
N ALA A 17 9.93 -4.06 4.97
CA ALA A 17 11.12 -4.84 4.63
C ALA A 17 12.22 -3.95 4.03
N ALA A 18 13.46 -4.43 4.11
CA ALA A 18 14.57 -3.94 3.31
C ALA A 18 14.80 -4.87 2.11
N LEU A 19 15.33 -4.30 1.04
CA LEU A 19 15.53 -4.97 -0.24
C LEU A 19 17.01 -5.31 -0.42
N ASP A 20 17.32 -6.57 -0.69
CA ASP A 20 18.65 -6.99 -1.15
C ASP A 20 18.67 -6.96 -2.69
N MET A 21 19.37 -5.98 -3.26
CA MET A 21 19.41 -5.79 -4.72
C MET A 21 20.19 -6.89 -5.44
N GLU A 22 21.20 -7.49 -4.80
CA GLU A 22 21.96 -8.58 -5.40
C GLU A 22 21.07 -9.81 -5.47
N GLN A 23 20.38 -10.13 -4.38
CA GLN A 23 19.49 -11.27 -4.30
C GLN A 23 18.22 -11.09 -5.16
N ILE A 24 17.76 -9.85 -5.38
CA ILE A 24 16.74 -9.55 -6.41
C ILE A 24 17.25 -9.91 -7.80
N GLY A 25 18.51 -9.60 -8.12
CA GLY A 25 19.12 -9.95 -9.41
C GLY A 25 19.18 -11.46 -9.61
N VAL A 26 19.61 -12.20 -8.58
CA VAL A 26 19.62 -13.67 -8.57
C VAL A 26 18.22 -14.24 -8.73
N THR A 27 17.26 -13.74 -7.93
CA THR A 27 15.86 -14.20 -7.98
C THR A 27 15.25 -13.94 -9.35
N THR A 28 15.50 -12.77 -9.96
CA THR A 28 15.00 -12.43 -11.30
C THR A 28 15.53 -13.40 -12.36
N ALA A 29 16.81 -13.77 -12.27
CA ALA A 29 17.46 -14.69 -13.20
C ALA A 29 16.98 -16.14 -13.01
N GLN A 30 16.63 -16.55 -11.79
CA GLN A 30 16.15 -17.90 -11.48
C GLN A 30 14.65 -18.06 -11.72
N ASN A 31 13.86 -17.07 -11.33
CA ASN A 31 12.41 -17.07 -11.44
C ASN A 31 11.87 -15.64 -11.57
N THR A 32 11.81 -15.15 -12.80
CA THR A 32 11.31 -13.80 -13.11
C THR A 32 9.88 -13.58 -12.64
N THR A 33 9.05 -14.62 -12.59
CA THR A 33 7.65 -14.55 -12.17
C THR A 33 7.51 -14.03 -10.75
N ASP A 34 8.35 -14.47 -9.81
CA ASP A 34 8.26 -14.06 -8.39
C ASP A 34 8.46 -12.55 -8.22
N VAL A 35 9.40 -11.97 -8.99
CA VAL A 35 9.68 -10.53 -8.97
C VAL A 35 8.59 -9.75 -9.68
N CYS A 36 8.05 -10.27 -10.79
CA CYS A 36 6.92 -9.67 -11.48
C CYS A 36 5.64 -9.67 -10.63
N ASP A 37 5.38 -10.74 -9.88
CA ASP A 37 4.23 -10.87 -8.99
C ASP A 37 4.35 -9.89 -7.82
N PHE A 38 5.54 -9.76 -7.22
CA PHE A 38 5.80 -8.74 -6.20
C PHE A 38 5.54 -7.32 -6.70
N VAL A 39 6.07 -6.97 -7.89
CA VAL A 39 5.86 -5.63 -8.46
C VAL A 39 4.38 -5.41 -8.78
N THR A 40 3.71 -6.38 -9.36
CA THR A 40 2.30 -6.28 -9.75
C THR A 40 1.39 -6.15 -8.53
N ALA A 41 1.58 -7.00 -7.52
CA ALA A 41 0.81 -6.94 -6.29
C ALA A 41 1.08 -5.65 -5.50
N GLY A 42 2.34 -5.21 -5.44
CA GLY A 42 2.72 -3.96 -4.78
C GLY A 42 2.11 -2.73 -5.46
N CYS A 43 2.17 -2.65 -6.79
CA CYS A 43 1.52 -1.58 -7.54
C CYS A 43 -0.01 -1.60 -7.39
N ALA A 44 -0.63 -2.78 -7.37
CA ALA A 44 -2.06 -2.92 -7.12
C ALA A 44 -2.44 -2.40 -5.73
N LEU A 45 -1.65 -2.71 -4.70
CA LEU A 45 -1.85 -2.19 -3.34
C LEU A 45 -1.69 -0.66 -3.27
N VAL A 46 -0.67 -0.10 -3.92
CA VAL A 46 -0.50 1.36 -4.00
C VAL A 46 -1.69 2.02 -4.68
N ALA A 47 -2.14 1.47 -5.80
CA ALA A 47 -3.31 2.00 -6.51
C ALA A 47 -4.58 1.94 -5.64
N ALA A 48 -4.79 0.85 -4.91
CA ALA A 48 -5.92 0.71 -4.00
C ALA A 48 -5.86 1.70 -2.83
N ASN A 49 -4.67 1.94 -2.26
CA ASN A 49 -4.47 2.95 -1.21
C ASN A 49 -4.82 4.36 -1.71
N VAL A 50 -4.34 4.73 -2.90
CA VAL A 50 -4.63 6.04 -3.52
C VAL A 50 -6.12 6.18 -3.82
N GLN A 51 -6.77 5.12 -4.32
CA GLN A 51 -8.22 5.13 -4.56
C GLN A 51 -9.02 5.29 -3.27
N GLU A 52 -8.60 4.63 -2.18
CA GLU A 52 -9.25 4.79 -0.88
C GLU A 52 -9.12 6.24 -0.39
N GLU A 53 -7.92 6.81 -0.44
CA GLU A 53 -7.64 8.19 -0.03
C GLU A 53 -8.52 9.20 -0.78
N LEU A 54 -8.56 9.10 -2.12
CA LEU A 54 -9.39 9.98 -2.95
C LEU A 54 -10.89 9.84 -2.64
N LEU A 55 -11.37 8.63 -2.33
CA LEU A 55 -12.78 8.42 -1.96
C LEU A 55 -13.09 8.93 -0.55
N VAL A 56 -12.14 8.86 0.38
CA VAL A 56 -12.28 9.46 1.71
C VAL A 56 -12.36 10.98 1.59
N GLU A 57 -11.49 11.60 0.81
CA GLU A 57 -11.54 13.04 0.53
C GLU A 57 -12.87 13.44 -0.13
N ALA A 58 -13.30 12.69 -1.15
CA ALA A 58 -14.57 12.93 -1.81
C ALA A 58 -15.76 12.79 -0.86
N ALA A 59 -15.74 11.79 0.03
CA ALA A 59 -16.76 11.60 1.06
C ALA A 59 -16.82 12.79 2.02
N GLN A 60 -15.66 13.31 2.45
CA GLN A 60 -15.57 14.47 3.33
C GLN A 60 -16.14 15.73 2.66
N VAL A 61 -15.79 15.97 1.39
CA VAL A 61 -16.31 17.10 0.61
C VAL A 61 -17.82 17.00 0.47
N LEU A 62 -18.34 15.81 0.12
CA LEU A 62 -19.78 15.59 -0.04
C LEU A 62 -20.54 15.69 1.27
N TRP A 63 -19.95 15.26 2.38
CA TRP A 63 -20.54 15.40 3.71
C TRP A 63 -20.73 16.87 4.09
N ASN A 64 -19.75 17.72 3.82
CA ASN A 64 -19.84 19.16 4.05
C ASN A 64 -20.96 19.81 3.20
N VAL A 65 -21.13 19.36 1.95
CA VAL A 65 -22.22 19.82 1.08
C VAL A 65 -23.58 19.34 1.60
N TYR A 66 -23.67 18.10 2.08
CA TYR A 66 -24.88 17.53 2.64
C TYR A 66 -25.33 18.27 3.91
N ASP A 67 -24.41 18.58 4.81
CA ASP A 67 -24.69 19.29 6.08
C ASP A 67 -25.26 20.70 5.85
N GLY A 68 -24.88 21.36 4.75
CA GLY A 68 -25.40 22.67 4.35
C GLY A 68 -26.63 22.63 3.43
N ALA A 69 -27.06 21.45 2.98
CA ALA A 69 -28.10 21.31 1.96
C ALA A 69 -29.52 21.43 2.55
N ASN A 70 -30.45 21.98 1.76
CA ASN A 70 -31.85 22.10 2.14
C ASN A 70 -32.78 21.72 0.98
N GLY A 71 -33.99 21.25 1.32
CA GLY A 71 -35.03 20.97 0.32
C GLY A 71 -34.58 19.94 -0.73
N PRO A 72 -34.81 20.16 -2.03
CA PRO A 72 -34.47 19.21 -3.09
C PRO A 72 -32.97 18.86 -3.19
N GLU A 73 -32.09 19.79 -2.83
CA GLU A 73 -30.63 19.60 -2.90
C GLU A 73 -30.14 18.57 -1.88
N LEU A 74 -30.84 18.44 -0.75
CA LEU A 74 -30.54 17.47 0.30
C LEU A 74 -30.69 16.03 -0.20
N VAL A 75 -31.72 15.76 -1.02
CA VAL A 75 -31.94 14.43 -1.59
C VAL A 75 -30.78 14.05 -2.52
N THR A 76 -30.40 14.95 -3.42
CA THR A 76 -29.29 14.72 -4.35
C THR A 76 -27.93 14.60 -3.63
N ALA A 77 -27.67 15.44 -2.62
CA ALA A 77 -26.47 15.33 -1.80
C ALA A 77 -26.42 14.00 -1.04
N GLY A 78 -27.55 13.57 -0.46
CA GLY A 78 -27.67 12.30 0.25
C GLY A 78 -27.43 11.07 -0.65
N GLU A 79 -27.93 11.10 -1.88
CA GLU A 79 -27.65 10.05 -2.87
C GLU A 79 -26.17 9.97 -3.25
N ARG A 80 -25.51 11.12 -3.44
CA ARG A 80 -24.07 11.18 -3.74
C ARG A 80 -23.21 10.69 -2.58
N VAL A 81 -23.53 11.09 -1.35
CA VAL A 81 -22.86 10.59 -0.14
C VAL A 81 -23.00 9.07 -0.06
N ARG A 82 -24.20 8.53 -0.30
CA ARG A 82 -24.45 7.08 -0.29
C ARG A 82 -23.63 6.37 -1.37
N ALA A 83 -23.59 6.91 -2.59
CA ALA A 83 -22.85 6.33 -3.70
C ALA A 83 -21.34 6.27 -3.41
N VAL A 84 -20.76 7.35 -2.87
CA VAL A 84 -19.35 7.38 -2.46
C VAL A 84 -19.09 6.45 -1.28
N GLY A 85 -20.00 6.36 -0.30
CA GLY A 85 -19.90 5.39 0.79
C GLY A 85 -19.82 3.94 0.28
N LEU A 86 -20.68 3.56 -0.68
CA LEU A 86 -20.65 2.24 -1.30
C LEU A 86 -19.35 1.99 -2.10
N ALA A 87 -18.87 3.00 -2.83
CA ALA A 87 -17.59 2.92 -3.54
C ALA A 87 -16.42 2.72 -2.57
N LEU A 88 -16.42 3.45 -1.45
CA LEU A 88 -15.39 3.34 -0.42
C LEU A 88 -15.37 1.96 0.23
N THR A 89 -16.54 1.38 0.53
CA THR A 89 -16.63 -0.02 1.02
C THR A 89 -15.99 -1.00 0.04
N ARG A 90 -16.33 -0.90 -1.25
CA ARG A 90 -15.78 -1.80 -2.27
C ARG A 90 -14.26 -1.63 -2.43
N VAL A 91 -13.77 -0.39 -2.44
CA VAL A 91 -12.33 -0.13 -2.56
C VAL A 91 -11.56 -0.68 -1.36
N ARG A 92 -12.12 -0.61 -0.15
CA ARG A 92 -11.52 -1.23 1.04
C ARG A 92 -11.42 -2.74 0.93
N GLU A 93 -12.45 -3.40 0.41
CA GLU A 93 -12.42 -4.85 0.14
C GLU A 93 -11.36 -5.22 -0.89
N GLU A 94 -11.24 -4.45 -1.98
CA GLU A 94 -10.20 -4.69 -3.00
C GLU A 94 -8.80 -4.38 -2.48
N ARG A 95 -8.64 -3.35 -1.65
CA ARG A 95 -7.39 -3.04 -0.95
C ARG A 95 -6.96 -4.19 -0.05
N GLU A 96 -7.88 -4.78 0.70
CA GLU A 96 -7.58 -5.94 1.56
C GLU A 96 -7.11 -7.14 0.73
N LYS A 97 -7.78 -7.44 -0.38
CA LYS A 97 -7.34 -8.50 -1.31
C LYS A 97 -5.97 -8.20 -1.90
N ALA A 98 -5.70 -6.95 -2.26
CA ALA A 98 -4.41 -6.52 -2.76
C ALA A 98 -3.31 -6.65 -1.70
N LEU A 99 -3.62 -6.33 -0.44
CA LEU A 99 -2.71 -6.47 0.69
C LEU A 99 -2.34 -7.94 0.94
N VAL A 100 -3.32 -8.84 0.94
CA VAL A 100 -3.08 -10.29 1.09
C VAL A 100 -2.14 -10.79 -0.01
N ARG A 101 -2.46 -10.50 -1.28
CA ARG A 101 -1.61 -10.89 -2.42
C ARG A 101 -0.21 -10.30 -2.34
N PHE A 102 -0.09 -9.06 -1.88
CA PHE A 102 1.20 -8.41 -1.71
C PHE A 102 2.03 -9.10 -0.63
N HIS A 103 1.43 -9.43 0.52
CA HIS A 103 2.12 -10.20 1.56
C HIS A 103 2.55 -11.60 1.09
N GLU A 104 1.72 -12.28 0.29
CA GLU A 104 2.08 -13.57 -0.31
C GLU A 104 3.33 -13.43 -1.21
N ALA A 105 3.36 -12.42 -2.09
CA ALA A 105 4.51 -12.15 -2.95
C ALA A 105 5.77 -11.76 -2.14
N CYS A 106 5.60 -10.95 -1.09
CA CYS A 106 6.70 -10.63 -0.18
C CYS A 106 7.23 -11.85 0.56
N ALA A 107 6.37 -12.78 0.97
CA ALA A 107 6.80 -14.02 1.63
C ALA A 107 7.68 -14.88 0.71
N VAL A 108 7.33 -14.97 -0.58
CA VAL A 108 8.15 -15.63 -1.60
C VAL A 108 9.52 -14.95 -1.73
N LEU A 109 9.55 -13.62 -1.85
CA LEU A 109 10.82 -12.90 -1.94
C LEU A 109 11.67 -12.99 -0.66
N ARG A 110 11.05 -13.06 0.53
CA ARG A 110 11.77 -13.35 1.79
C ARG A 110 12.36 -14.75 1.78
N HIS A 111 11.63 -15.75 1.31
CA HIS A 111 12.12 -17.11 1.18
C HIS A 111 13.36 -17.17 0.26
N ASN A 112 13.34 -16.39 -0.82
CA ASN A 112 14.46 -16.27 -1.75
C ASN A 112 15.59 -15.35 -1.23
N GLY A 113 15.45 -14.76 -0.04
CA GLY A 113 16.43 -13.84 0.57
C GLY A 113 16.45 -12.43 -0.03
N ALA A 114 15.56 -12.12 -0.97
CA ALA A 114 15.51 -10.84 -1.67
C ALA A 114 14.85 -9.72 -0.83
N LEU A 115 14.02 -10.10 0.14
CA LEU A 115 13.51 -9.22 1.18
C LEU A 115 14.03 -9.67 2.55
N ILE A 116 14.46 -8.70 3.35
CA ILE A 116 15.03 -8.93 4.69
C ILE A 116 14.36 -8.03 5.72
N GLU A 117 14.39 -8.44 6.98
CA GLU A 117 13.97 -7.58 8.08
C GLU A 117 14.85 -6.31 8.11
N PRO A 118 14.25 -5.14 8.34
CA PRO A 118 15.00 -3.91 8.44
C PRO A 118 15.89 -4.00 9.68
N VAL A 119 17.20 -3.85 9.50
CA VAL A 119 18.16 -3.87 10.61
C VAL A 119 17.80 -2.74 11.57
N SER A 120 17.24 -3.10 12.72
CA SER A 120 17.02 -2.16 13.81
C SER A 120 18.39 -1.71 14.31
N LYS A 121 18.66 -0.40 14.25
CA LYS A 121 19.89 0.19 14.77
C LYS A 121 20.08 -0.28 16.23
N PRO A 122 21.25 -0.81 16.64
CA PRO A 122 21.45 -1.19 18.03
C PRO A 122 21.31 0.04 18.91
N ALA A 123 20.44 -0.05 19.92
CA ALA A 123 20.27 0.98 20.93
C ALA A 123 21.63 1.25 21.59
N THR A 124 22.06 2.51 21.55
CA THR A 124 23.30 2.95 22.20
C THR A 124 23.18 2.64 23.70
N PRO A 125 24.12 1.88 24.32
CA PRO A 125 24.05 1.65 25.75
C PRO A 125 24.13 3.00 26.45
N GLN A 126 23.12 3.33 27.25
CA GLN A 126 23.16 4.47 28.15
C GLN A 126 24.33 4.24 29.12
N GLY A 127 25.42 4.97 28.87
CA GLY A 127 26.60 4.94 29.72
C GLY A 127 26.21 5.30 31.14
N GLY A 128 26.45 4.37 32.07
CA GLY A 128 26.32 4.60 33.49
C GLY A 128 27.27 5.72 33.91
N LEU A 129 26.71 6.81 34.42
CA LEU A 129 27.44 7.80 35.19
C LEU A 129 27.81 7.16 36.53
N ARG A 130 29.11 6.98 36.75
CA ARG A 130 29.72 6.86 38.07
C ARG A 130 29.90 8.24 38.68
#